data_AF-A0A5K3F7M4-F1
#
_entry.id   AF-A0A5K3F7M4-F1
#
_cell.length_a   1.000
_cell.length_b   1.000
_cell.length_c   1.000
_cell.angle_alpha   90.00
_cell.angle_beta   90.00
_cell.angle_gamma   90.00
#
_symmetry.space_group_name_H-M   'P 1'
#
loop_
_entity.id
_entity.type
_entity.pdbx_description
1 polymer ?
#
loop_
_entity_poly.entity_id
_entity_poly.type
_entity_poly.pdbx_seq_one_letter_code
_entity_poly.pdbx_strand_id
1 'polypeptide(L)'
;MRTLIYLVALIWSATAEVPTPEQRKEILELHTNLRESVQPHASNMMLMTYSTELEAITYNWIANCSFITPHPDTLPGDVVDIGEDVEDGMLTIVEMVKRFASEKRFYNYDRNRCTEYCYNYKHVSESV
;
A
#
# COMPACT_ATOMS: atom_id res chain seq x y z
N MET A 1 -14.85 -40.90 19.17
CA MET A 1 -13.93 -39.75 19.32
C MET A 1 -13.82 -39.06 17.98
N ARG A 2 -14.62 -38.03 17.72
CA ARG A 2 -14.76 -37.34 16.42
C ARG A 2 -15.02 -35.86 16.68
N THR A 3 -14.12 -35.26 17.46
CA THR A 3 -14.24 -33.86 17.91
C THR A 3 -13.01 -33.04 17.51
N LEU A 4 -11.85 -33.69 17.35
CA LEU A 4 -10.61 -33.06 16.87
C LEU A 4 -10.60 -32.76 15.37
N ILE A 5 -11.20 -33.63 14.53
CA ILE A 5 -11.17 -33.48 13.06
C ILE A 5 -11.99 -32.24 12.61
N TYR A 6 -13.06 -31.90 13.32
CA TYR A 6 -13.91 -30.76 12.98
C TYR A 6 -13.30 -29.40 13.33
N LEU A 7 -12.47 -29.34 14.38
CA LEU A 7 -11.82 -28.09 14.80
C LEU A 7 -10.71 -27.65 13.82
N VAL A 8 -10.02 -28.60 13.18
CA VAL A 8 -8.94 -28.29 12.21
C VAL A 8 -9.50 -27.75 10.88
N ALA A 9 -10.69 -28.18 10.47
CA ALA A 9 -11.34 -27.72 9.24
C ALA A 9 -11.88 -26.28 9.30
N LEU A 10 -11.88 -25.65 10.48
CA LEU A 10 -12.32 -24.27 10.70
C LEU A 10 -11.18 -23.24 10.64
N ILE A 11 -9.94 -23.67 10.38
CA ILE A 11 -8.86 -22.75 10.06
C ILE A 11 -9.12 -22.25 8.64
N TRP A 12 -9.91 -21.18 8.56
CA TRP A 12 -10.09 -20.40 7.36
C TRP A 12 -8.72 -19.82 7.01
N SER A 13 -8.04 -20.43 6.05
CA SER A 13 -6.79 -19.87 5.54
C SER A 13 -7.13 -18.54 4.87
N ALA A 14 -6.92 -17.43 5.58
CA ALA A 14 -6.84 -16.13 4.92
C ALA A 14 -5.57 -16.16 4.07
N THR A 15 -5.70 -16.42 2.79
CA THR A 15 -4.57 -16.42 1.86
C THR A 15 -4.33 -14.98 1.42
N ALA A 16 -3.15 -14.44 1.70
CA ALA A 16 -2.70 -13.22 1.02
C ALA A 16 -2.61 -13.51 -0.48
N GLU A 17 -3.22 -12.67 -1.32
CA GLU A 17 -3.07 -12.73 -2.77
C GLU A 17 -2.03 -11.70 -3.21
N VAL A 18 -1.08 -12.13 -4.05
CA VAL A 18 -0.14 -11.20 -4.71
C VAL A 18 -0.77 -10.63 -5.98
N PRO A 19 -0.50 -9.36 -6.33
CA PRO A 19 -1.01 -8.78 -7.56
C PRO A 19 -0.54 -9.54 -8.81
N THR A 20 -1.42 -9.69 -9.80
CA THR A 20 -1.10 -10.22 -11.13
C THR A 20 -0.21 -9.24 -11.91
N PRO A 21 0.50 -9.66 -12.97
CA PRO A 21 1.31 -8.76 -13.80
C PRO A 21 0.52 -7.54 -14.32
N GLU A 22 -0.73 -7.72 -14.71
CA GLU A 22 -1.63 -6.65 -15.14
C GLU A 22 -1.96 -5.69 -14.00
N GLN A 23 -2.27 -6.22 -12.80
CA GLN A 23 -2.51 -5.40 -11.61
C GLN A 23 -1.26 -4.63 -11.20
N ARG A 24 -0.06 -5.22 -11.25
CA ARG A 24 1.20 -4.53 -10.98
C ARG A 24 1.41 -3.35 -11.91
N LYS A 25 1.12 -3.54 -13.20
CA LYS A 25 1.17 -2.48 -14.20
C LYS A 25 0.15 -1.38 -13.89
N GLU A 26 -1.09 -1.75 -13.57
CA GLU A 26 -2.15 -0.79 -13.24
C GLU A 26 -1.83 0.03 -11.97
N ILE A 27 -1.28 -0.62 -10.92
CA ILE A 27 -0.79 0.05 -9.72
C ILE A 27 0.26 1.10 -10.10
N LEU A 28 1.25 0.71 -10.90
CA LEU A 28 2.32 1.61 -11.32
C LEU A 28 1.80 2.79 -12.16
N GLU A 29 0.86 2.54 -13.07
CA GLU A 29 0.22 3.58 -13.88
C GLU A 29 -0.59 4.56 -13.02
N LEU A 30 -1.34 4.08 -12.02
CA LEU A 30 -2.10 4.92 -11.10
C LEU A 30 -1.17 5.83 -10.29
N HIS A 31 -0.10 5.28 -9.71
CA HIS A 31 0.90 6.06 -9.00
C HIS A 31 1.57 7.09 -9.90
N THR A 32 1.97 6.69 -11.11
CA THR A 32 2.62 7.59 -12.08
C THR A 32 1.70 8.75 -12.44
N ASN A 33 0.45 8.47 -12.83
CA ASN A 33 -0.54 9.50 -13.17
C ASN A 33 -0.82 10.44 -11.99
N LEU A 34 -0.90 9.91 -10.77
CA LEU A 34 -1.12 10.73 -9.57
C LEU A 34 0.06 11.68 -9.32
N ARG A 35 1.28 11.17 -9.40
CA ARG A 35 2.53 11.90 -9.14
C ARG A 35 2.80 12.96 -10.19
N GLU A 36 2.48 12.70 -11.45
CA GLU A 36 2.59 13.67 -12.55
C GLU A 36 1.53 14.78 -12.48
N SER A 37 0.38 14.51 -11.86
CA SER A 37 -0.75 15.44 -11.79
C SER A 37 -0.85 16.24 -10.49
N VAL A 38 0.16 16.16 -9.61
CA VAL A 38 0.20 16.94 -8.37
C VAL A 38 0.22 18.45 -8.69
N GLN A 39 -0.50 19.23 -7.89
CA GLN A 39 -0.53 20.69 -7.99
C GLN A 39 -0.34 21.29 -6.60
N PRO A 40 0.65 22.18 -6.40
CA PRO A 40 1.61 22.68 -7.40
C PRO A 40 2.51 21.57 -7.95
N HIS A 41 3.04 21.78 -9.16
CA HIS A 41 3.90 20.78 -9.83
C HIS A 41 5.18 20.56 -9.01
N ALA A 42 5.51 19.30 -8.75
CA ALA A 42 6.74 18.96 -8.04
C ALA A 42 7.96 19.12 -8.94
N SER A 43 9.05 19.68 -8.42
CA SER A 43 10.28 19.91 -9.20
C SER A 43 11.23 18.70 -9.21
N ASN A 44 11.06 17.77 -8.28
CA ASN A 44 11.95 16.63 -8.02
C ASN A 44 11.18 15.30 -7.86
N MET A 45 10.03 15.16 -8.52
CA MET A 45 9.25 13.92 -8.44
C MET A 45 9.98 12.77 -9.13
N MET A 46 10.36 11.75 -8.36
CA MET A 46 11.02 10.55 -8.89
C MET A 46 10.02 9.63 -9.60
N LEU A 47 10.45 8.99 -10.69
CA LEU A 47 9.69 7.93 -11.35
C LEU A 47 9.65 6.70 -10.45
N MET A 48 8.46 6.11 -10.29
CA MET A 48 8.33 4.86 -9.55
C MET A 48 8.64 3.66 -10.45
N THR A 49 9.13 2.59 -9.84
CA THR A 49 9.25 1.26 -10.46
C THR A 49 8.65 0.23 -9.54
N TYR A 50 8.05 -0.82 -10.10
CA TYR A 50 7.54 -1.92 -9.30
C TYR A 50 8.69 -2.79 -8.76
N SER A 51 8.74 -3.03 -7.45
CA SER A 51 9.74 -3.91 -6.82
C SER A 51 9.10 -5.24 -6.41
N THR A 52 9.49 -6.31 -7.08
CA THR A 52 9.08 -7.68 -6.69
C THR A 52 9.73 -8.13 -5.39
N GLU A 53 10.85 -7.52 -4.99
CA GLU A 53 11.49 -7.77 -3.69
C GLU A 53 10.62 -7.21 -2.55
N LEU A 54 10.15 -5.97 -2.68
CA LEU A 54 9.22 -5.38 -1.71
C LEU A 54 7.88 -6.12 -1.68
N GLU A 55 7.37 -6.56 -2.83
CA GLU A 55 6.17 -7.42 -2.88
C GLU A 55 6.36 -8.69 -2.05
N ALA A 56 7.49 -9.38 -2.19
CA ALA A 56 7.76 -10.62 -1.46
C ALA A 56 7.88 -10.38 0.06
N ILE A 57 8.50 -9.27 0.47
CA ILE A 57 8.59 -8.87 1.88
C ILE A 57 7.19 -8.61 2.44
N THR A 58 6.39 -7.80 1.74
CA THR A 58 5.01 -7.49 2.15
C THR A 58 4.13 -8.73 2.18
N TYR A 59 4.26 -9.63 1.20
CA TYR A 59 3.54 -10.91 1.19
C TYR A 59 3.86 -11.75 2.42
N ASN A 60 5.14 -11.92 2.75
CA ASN A 60 5.57 -12.69 3.92
C ASN A 60 5.10 -12.04 5.22
N TRP A 61 5.12 -10.71 5.29
CA TRP A 61 4.63 -9.97 6.45
C TRP A 61 3.12 -10.16 6.66
N ILE A 62 2.31 -9.96 5.61
CA ILE A 62 0.85 -10.15 5.67
C ILE A 62 0.48 -11.61 5.92
N ALA A 63 1.18 -12.56 5.28
CA ALA A 63 0.96 -14.00 5.48
C ALA A 63 1.27 -14.47 6.90
N ASN A 64 2.12 -13.75 7.64
CA ASN A 64 2.38 -13.99 9.06
C ASN A 64 1.31 -13.41 9.99
N CYS A 65 0.29 -12.73 9.45
CA CYS A 65 -0.76 -12.04 10.21
C CYS A 65 -0.18 -11.11 11.30
N SER A 66 0.94 -10.46 11.02
CA SER A 66 1.65 -9.59 11.97
C SER A 66 1.12 -8.17 11.91
N PHE A 67 0.72 -7.62 13.06
CA PHE A 67 0.40 -6.18 13.21
C PHE A 67 1.64 -5.29 13.34
N ILE A 68 2.84 -5.89 13.29
CA ILE A 68 4.11 -5.18 13.36
C ILE A 68 4.71 -5.19 11.96
N THR A 69 4.87 -4.00 11.38
CA THR A 69 5.52 -3.80 10.08
C THR A 69 6.99 -4.26 10.11
N PRO A 70 7.56 -4.69 8.97
CA PRO A 70 8.97 -5.06 8.91
C PRO A 70 9.88 -3.91 9.36
N HIS A 71 10.91 -4.23 10.14
CA HIS A 71 11.86 -3.22 10.60
C HIS A 71 12.64 -2.63 9.40
N PRO A 72 12.91 -1.31 9.35
CA PRO A 72 13.63 -0.68 8.23
C PRO A 72 14.95 -1.37 7.86
N ASP A 73 15.72 -1.82 8.85
CA ASP A 73 16.98 -2.57 8.63
C ASP A 73 16.82 -3.89 7.85
N THR A 74 15.58 -4.39 7.70
CA THR A 74 15.25 -5.60 6.92
C THR A 74 14.75 -5.30 5.51
N LEU A 75 14.61 -4.02 5.16
CA LEU A 75 14.12 -3.56 3.86
C LEU A 75 15.31 -3.30 2.90
N PRO A 76 15.12 -3.49 1.59
CA PRO A 76 16.17 -3.27 0.61
C PRO A 76 16.42 -1.78 0.35
N GLY A 77 17.69 -1.45 0.06
CA GLY A 77 18.06 -0.11 -0.42
C GLY A 77 17.86 0.99 0.62
N ASP A 78 17.19 2.06 0.21
CA ASP A 78 16.84 3.24 0.99
C ASP A 78 15.38 3.24 1.47
N VAL A 79 14.72 2.08 1.42
CA VAL A 79 13.34 1.93 1.88
C VAL A 79 13.30 2.01 3.40
N VAL A 80 12.64 3.07 3.90
CA VAL A 80 12.56 3.37 5.33
C VAL A 80 11.25 2.93 5.99
N ASP A 81 10.22 2.63 5.21
CA ASP A 81 8.91 2.21 5.71
C ASP A 81 8.08 1.47 4.65
N ILE A 82 7.10 0.69 5.10
CA ILE A 82 6.04 0.11 4.29
C ILE A 82 4.71 0.65 4.81
N GLY A 83 4.02 1.44 3.96
CA GLY A 83 2.69 1.95 4.29
C GLY A 83 1.68 0.81 4.46
N GLU A 84 0.98 0.81 5.59
CA GLU A 84 -0.09 -0.12 5.91
C GLU A 84 -1.45 0.59 5.89
N ASP A 85 -2.46 -0.11 5.37
CA ASP A 85 -3.84 0.28 5.49
C ASP A 85 -4.69 -0.98 5.68
N VAL A 86 -5.54 -0.96 6.71
CA VAL A 86 -6.41 -2.07 7.07
C VAL A 86 -7.84 -1.64 6.79
N GLU A 87 -8.40 -2.13 5.69
CA GLU A 87 -9.78 -1.85 5.31
C GLU A 87 -10.71 -3.01 5.71
N ASP A 88 -11.86 -2.68 6.30
CA ASP A 88 -12.93 -3.63 6.59
C ASP A 88 -13.78 -3.84 5.32
N GLY A 89 -13.26 -4.65 4.38
CA GLY A 89 -13.93 -4.94 3.11
C GLY A 89 -12.98 -5.46 2.03
N MET A 90 -13.55 -6.06 0.97
CA MET A 90 -12.78 -6.49 -0.20
C MET A 90 -12.67 -5.35 -1.21
N LEU A 91 -11.80 -4.36 -0.94
CA LEU A 91 -11.34 -3.45 -2.00
C LEU A 91 -10.25 -4.13 -2.83
N THR A 92 -10.32 -3.97 -4.14
CA THR A 92 -9.18 -4.30 -5.01
C THR A 92 -8.03 -3.32 -4.74
N ILE A 93 -6.80 -3.73 -5.07
CA ILE A 93 -5.62 -2.87 -4.88
C ILE A 93 -5.76 -1.54 -5.64
N VAL A 94 -6.39 -1.58 -6.81
CA VAL A 94 -6.68 -0.39 -7.62
C VAL A 94 -7.65 0.56 -6.93
N GLU A 95 -8.70 0.02 -6.31
CA GLU A 95 -9.65 0.82 -5.52
C GLU A 95 -8.99 1.43 -4.29
N MET A 96 -8.09 0.70 -3.62
CA MET A 96 -7.31 1.23 -2.51
C MET A 96 -6.45 2.43 -2.94
N VAL A 97 -5.69 2.32 -4.04
CA VAL A 97 -4.86 3.43 -4.56
C VAL A 97 -5.74 4.64 -4.94
N LYS A 98 -6.90 4.42 -5.55
CA LYS A 98 -7.85 5.49 -5.87
C LYS A 98 -8.42 6.15 -4.61
N ARG A 99 -8.70 5.37 -3.56
CA ARG A 99 -9.16 5.86 -2.26
C ARG A 99 -8.09 6.76 -1.62
N PHE A 100 -6.84 6.31 -1.58
CA PHE A 100 -5.72 7.10 -1.09
C PHE A 100 -5.56 8.40 -1.87
N ALA A 101 -5.63 8.36 -3.20
CA ALA A 101 -5.57 9.54 -4.05
C ALA A 101 -6.69 10.55 -3.75
N SER A 102 -7.88 10.07 -3.36
CA SER A 102 -9.04 10.92 -3.07
C SER A 102 -8.85 11.81 -1.83
N GLU A 103 -7.98 11.43 -0.90
CA GLU A 103 -7.64 12.22 0.28
C GLU A 103 -6.92 13.53 -0.06
N LYS A 104 -6.47 13.71 -1.33
CA LYS A 104 -5.98 14.99 -1.87
C LYS A 104 -6.87 16.17 -1.50
N ARG A 105 -8.20 15.96 -1.50
CA ARG A 105 -9.18 17.02 -1.17
C ARG A 105 -8.99 17.62 0.23
N PHE A 106 -8.30 16.89 1.11
CA PHE A 106 -8.00 17.31 2.48
C PHE A 106 -6.60 17.88 2.63
N TYR A 107 -5.74 17.84 1.61
CA TYR A 107 -4.38 18.35 1.71
C TYR A 107 -4.25 19.74 1.10
N ASN A 108 -3.74 20.67 1.89
CA ASN A 108 -3.39 22.01 1.44
C ASN A 108 -1.86 22.12 1.27
N TYR A 109 -1.42 22.23 0.01
CA TYR A 109 -0.01 22.34 -0.33
C TYR A 109 0.63 23.64 0.16
N ASP A 110 -0.05 24.79 0.02
CA ASP A 110 0.50 26.09 0.43
C ASP A 110 0.85 26.15 1.92
N ARG A 111 0.06 25.44 2.74
CA ARG A 111 0.23 25.38 4.20
C ARG A 111 0.96 24.12 4.66
N ASN A 112 1.21 23.16 3.76
CA ASN A 112 1.69 21.82 4.08
C ASN A 112 0.91 21.19 5.25
N ARG A 113 -0.42 21.19 5.16
CA ARG A 113 -1.32 20.73 6.22
C ARG A 113 -2.51 19.97 5.67
N CYS A 114 -2.90 18.91 6.36
CA CYS A 114 -4.20 18.29 6.13
C CYS A 114 -5.29 19.01 6.93
N THR A 115 -6.47 19.20 6.35
CA THR A 115 -7.69 19.64 7.06
C THR A 115 -8.41 18.46 7.72
N GLU A 116 -8.23 17.26 7.18
CA GLU A 116 -8.71 15.97 7.74
C GLU A 116 -7.61 14.90 7.55
N TYR A 117 -7.94 13.62 7.57
CA TYR A 117 -6.96 12.56 7.30
C TYR A 117 -6.49 12.61 5.84
N CYS A 118 -5.17 12.73 5.62
CA CYS A 118 -4.56 12.76 4.29
C CYS A 118 -3.20 12.04 4.20
N TYR A 119 -2.94 11.15 5.16
CA TYR A 119 -1.67 10.45 5.28
C TYR A 119 -1.37 9.56 4.07
N ASN A 120 -2.39 8.85 3.58
CA ASN A 120 -2.22 7.95 2.45
C ASN A 120 -2.00 8.73 1.18
N TYR A 121 -2.72 9.84 0.97
CA TYR A 121 -2.47 10.72 -0.18
C TYR A 121 -1.01 11.18 -0.22
N LYS A 122 -0.46 11.60 0.92
CA LYS A 122 0.95 12.00 0.97
C LYS A 122 1.87 10.85 0.56
N HIS A 123 1.67 9.65 1.10
CA HIS A 123 2.48 8.47 0.73
C HIS A 123 2.40 8.13 -0.77
N VAL A 124 1.21 8.10 -1.35
CA VAL A 124 1.06 7.74 -2.77
C VAL A 124 1.52 8.84 -3.74
N SER A 125 1.71 10.08 -3.25
CA SER A 125 2.11 11.24 -4.04
C SER A 125 3.46 11.87 -3.61
N GLU A 126 4.23 11.21 -2.76
CA GLU A 126 5.40 11.79 -2.10
C GLU A 126 6.60 11.95 -3.05
N SER A 127 7.21 13.13 -3.05
CA SER A 127 8.54 13.36 -3.62
C SER A 127 9.55 13.10 -2.51
N VAL A 128 10.40 12.08 -2.64
CA VAL A 128 11.53 11.85 -1.72
C VAL A 128 12.49 13.04 -1.81
#